data_AF-A0A931ZNT5-F1
#
_entry.id   AF-A0A931ZNT5-F1
#
_cell.length_a   1.000
_cell.length_b   1.000
_cell.length_c   1.000
_cell.angle_alpha   90.00
_cell.angle_beta   90.00
_cell.angle_gamma   90.00
#
_symmetry.space_group_name_H-M   'P 1'
#
loop_
_entity.id
_entity.type
_entity.pdbx_description
1 polymer ?
#
loop_
_entity_poly.entity_id
_entity_poly.type
_entity_poly.pdbx_seq_one_letter_code
_entity_poly.pdbx_strand_id
1 'polypeptide(L)'
;MKHELRIMVIVFIALFMIHNSLFITPVFASDNDIGYSQITPASPLYFLKGVREVLELKFAGTTRVKMLRQLEFATRRLREARTLIRDQNEELVPATLERYAAQFSELTDRHAKNDEVGIRIEESLVVHLNALERLYNKATSPRSKMFIRSSLNRLIQRADVTNTSRAPICQLFAKEASSSALNQTEQVVLSDRAQKCFKSLVPGRV
;
A
#
# COMPACT_ATOMS: atom_id res chain seq x y z
N MET A 1 62.14 -7.68 -3.85
CA MET A 1 61.11 -8.35 -4.69
C MET A 1 59.88 -8.83 -3.91
N LYS A 2 60.01 -9.63 -2.83
CA LYS A 2 58.85 -10.07 -2.01
C LYS A 2 58.08 -8.94 -1.31
N HIS A 3 58.75 -7.85 -0.92
CA HIS A 3 58.10 -6.70 -0.27
C HIS A 3 57.28 -5.85 -1.24
N GLU A 4 57.81 -5.55 -2.42
CA GLU A 4 57.13 -4.83 -3.50
C GLU A 4 55.82 -5.52 -3.92
N LEU A 5 55.84 -6.85 -4.07
CA LEU A 5 54.66 -7.63 -4.44
C LEU A 5 53.55 -7.56 -3.37
N ARG A 6 53.92 -7.52 -2.08
CA ARG A 6 52.95 -7.41 -0.98
C ARG A 6 52.27 -6.04 -0.94
N ILE A 7 53.04 -4.97 -1.19
CA ILE A 7 52.50 -3.60 -1.24
C ILE A 7 51.53 -3.47 -2.40
N MET A 8 51.89 -4.01 -3.58
CA MET A 8 51.04 -3.93 -4.77
C MET A 8 49.69 -4.64 -4.58
N VAL A 9 49.68 -5.81 -3.91
CA VAL A 9 48.44 -6.55 -3.60
C VAL A 9 47.54 -5.78 -2.63
N ILE A 10 48.11 -5.15 -1.60
CA ILE A 10 47.33 -4.37 -0.62
C ILE A 10 46.70 -3.14 -1.30
N VAL A 11 47.46 -2.44 -2.14
CA VAL A 11 46.95 -1.29 -2.90
C VAL A 11 45.84 -1.71 -3.86
N PHE A 12 45.98 -2.87 -4.51
CA PHE A 12 44.94 -3.39 -5.40
C PHE A 12 43.65 -3.74 -4.66
N ILE A 13 43.74 -4.38 -3.49
CA ILE A 13 42.57 -4.70 -2.65
C ILE A 13 41.91 -3.40 -2.16
N ALA A 14 42.70 -2.42 -1.71
CA ALA A 14 42.17 -1.14 -1.24
C ALA A 14 41.44 -0.40 -2.38
N LEU A 15 42.04 -0.33 -3.57
CA LEU A 15 41.42 0.27 -4.75
C LEU A 15 40.17 -0.48 -5.20
N PHE A 16 40.17 -1.82 -5.14
CA PHE A 16 39.00 -2.63 -5.46
C PHE A 16 37.84 -2.38 -4.48
N MET A 17 38.13 -2.28 -3.18
CA MET A 17 37.12 -1.97 -2.16
C MET A 17 36.58 -0.54 -2.32
N ILE A 18 37.45 0.43 -2.63
CA ILE A 18 37.06 1.83 -2.89
C ILE A 18 36.22 1.93 -4.17
N HIS A 19 36.58 1.20 -5.23
CA HIS A 19 35.81 1.16 -6.45
C HIS A 19 34.40 0.61 -6.17
N ASN A 20 34.29 -0.54 -5.48
CA ASN A 20 32.97 -1.12 -5.17
C ASN A 20 32.13 -0.24 -4.21
N SER A 21 32.74 0.55 -3.33
CA SER A 21 32.00 1.45 -2.44
C SER A 21 31.60 2.78 -3.09
N LEU A 22 32.31 3.24 -4.12
CA LEU A 22 31.97 4.46 -4.88
C LEU A 22 30.91 4.22 -5.97
N PHE A 23 30.65 2.97 -6.35
CA PHE A 23 29.57 2.57 -7.26
C PHE A 23 28.31 2.11 -6.54
N ILE A 24 28.02 2.64 -5.35
CA ILE A 24 26.68 2.51 -4.76
C ILE A 24 25.77 3.46 -5.56
N THR A 25 25.02 2.89 -6.51
CA THR A 25 23.96 3.65 -7.18
C THR A 25 22.99 4.15 -6.10
N PRO A 26 22.66 5.46 -6.07
CA PRO A 26 21.65 5.94 -5.16
C PRO A 26 20.34 5.22 -5.47
N VAL A 27 19.87 4.39 -4.53
CA VAL A 27 18.51 3.86 -4.55
C VAL A 27 17.61 5.02 -4.15
N PHE A 28 17.11 5.74 -5.16
CA PHE A 28 16.09 6.75 -4.93
C PHE A 28 14.83 6.07 -4.43
N ALA A 29 14.54 6.20 -3.14
CA ALA A 29 13.23 5.87 -2.61
C ALA A 29 12.23 6.84 -3.27
N SER A 30 11.23 6.31 -3.99
CA SER A 30 10.11 7.13 -4.44
C SER A 30 9.28 7.48 -3.22
N ASP A 31 9.02 8.77 -2.98
CA ASP A 31 8.22 9.27 -1.84
C ASP A 31 6.82 8.63 -1.75
N ASN A 32 6.35 8.01 -2.84
CA ASN A 32 5.06 7.31 -2.92
C ASN A 32 5.18 5.77 -2.89
N ASP A 33 6.32 5.22 -2.46
CA ASP A 33 6.52 3.77 -2.35
C ASP A 33 6.34 3.28 -0.91
N ILE A 34 5.32 2.45 -0.68
CA ILE A 34 5.10 1.79 0.61
C ILE A 34 6.16 0.73 0.94
N GLY A 35 6.97 0.26 -0.01
CA GLY A 35 7.97 -0.79 0.17
C GLY A 35 7.40 -2.22 0.18
N TYR A 36 8.22 -3.18 0.63
CA TYR A 36 7.87 -4.60 0.74
C TYR A 36 7.86 -5.06 2.19
N SER A 37 7.18 -6.18 2.47
CA SER A 37 7.16 -6.80 3.80
C SER A 37 8.19 -7.92 3.88
N GLN A 38 8.92 -7.99 4.99
CA GLN A 38 9.83 -9.11 5.27
C GLN A 38 9.07 -10.37 5.71
N ILE A 39 7.95 -10.19 6.41
CA ILE A 39 7.13 -11.28 6.91
C ILE A 39 5.73 -11.12 6.31
N THR A 40 5.30 -12.13 5.55
CA THR A 40 3.98 -12.21 4.92
C THR A 40 3.16 -13.33 5.55
N PRO A 41 1.85 -13.41 5.27
CA PRO A 41 0.99 -14.52 5.73
C PRO A 41 1.45 -15.91 5.27
N ALA A 42 2.32 -16.00 4.26
CA ALA A 42 2.92 -17.26 3.83
C ALA A 42 3.97 -17.80 4.81
N SER A 43 4.48 -16.97 5.72
CA SER A 43 5.48 -17.37 6.70
C SER A 43 4.87 -18.19 7.84
N PRO A 44 5.49 -19.30 8.27
CA PRO A 44 5.00 -20.11 9.39
C PRO A 44 5.00 -19.33 10.72
N LEU A 45 5.84 -18.30 10.84
CA LEU A 45 5.94 -17.47 12.04
C LEU A 45 5.04 -16.22 11.99
N TYR A 46 4.13 -16.12 11.02
CA TYR A 46 3.27 -14.95 10.85
C TYR A 46 2.32 -14.71 12.04
N PHE A 47 1.94 -15.76 12.77
CA PHE A 47 1.11 -15.62 13.98
C PHE A 47 1.76 -14.74 15.06
N LEU A 48 3.10 -14.75 15.17
CA LEU A 48 3.84 -13.90 16.11
C LEU A 48 3.62 -12.41 15.80
N LYS A 49 3.45 -12.07 14.52
CA LYS A 49 3.10 -10.72 14.10
C LYS A 49 1.73 -10.31 14.63
N GLY A 50 0.74 -11.20 14.54
CA GLY A 50 -0.59 -10.96 15.09
C GLY A 50 -0.56 -10.73 16.61
N VAL A 51 0.18 -11.55 17.36
CA VAL A 51 0.35 -11.36 18.81
C VAL A 51 0.99 -10.01 19.11
N ARG A 52 2.05 -9.65 18.37
CA ARG A 52 2.73 -8.36 18.52
C ARG A 52 1.78 -7.18 18.23
N GLU A 53 0.97 -7.25 17.18
CA GLU A 53 0.00 -6.21 16.81
C GLU A 53 -1.03 -5.99 17.92
N VAL A 54 -1.54 -7.07 18.52
CA VAL A 54 -2.47 -7.00 19.67
C VAL A 54 -1.81 -6.36 20.88
N LEU A 55 -0.57 -6.73 21.20
CA LEU A 55 0.18 -6.11 22.31
C LEU A 55 0.45 -4.63 22.04
N GLU A 56 0.89 -4.26 20.83
CA GLU A 56 1.12 -2.86 20.43
C GLU A 56 -0.15 -2.01 20.59
N LEU A 57 -1.34 -2.54 20.27
CA LEU A 57 -2.61 -1.83 20.48
C LEU A 57 -3.03 -1.79 21.95
N LYS A 58 -2.81 -2.87 22.71
CA LYS A 58 -3.14 -2.93 24.14
C LYS A 58 -2.30 -1.94 24.95
N PHE A 59 -1.02 -1.79 24.59
CA PHE A 59 -0.09 -0.87 25.23
C PHE A 59 -0.08 0.54 24.61
N ALA A 60 -0.89 0.79 23.58
CA ALA A 60 -1.10 2.14 23.06
C ALA A 60 -1.96 2.95 24.05
N GLY A 61 -1.31 3.77 24.87
CA GLY A 61 -1.93 4.47 25.99
C GLY A 61 -2.95 5.56 25.64
N THR A 62 -3.06 5.97 24.37
CA THR A 62 -4.01 7.01 23.93
C THR A 62 -4.71 6.64 22.64
N THR A 63 -5.91 7.18 22.41
CA THR A 63 -6.66 7.01 21.15
C THR A 63 -5.85 7.46 19.94
N ARG A 64 -5.13 8.57 20.07
CA ARG A 64 -4.21 9.06 19.05
C ARG A 64 -3.15 8.01 18.68
N VAL A 65 -2.47 7.44 19.67
CA VAL A 65 -1.45 6.41 19.39
C VAL A 65 -2.10 5.16 18.78
N LYS A 66 -3.29 4.77 19.24
CA LYS A 66 -4.04 3.65 18.63
C LYS A 66 -4.35 3.88 17.16
N MET A 67 -4.83 5.07 16.78
CA MET A 67 -5.09 5.41 15.37
C MET A 67 -3.82 5.35 14.51
N LEU A 68 -2.71 5.89 15.01
CA LEU A 68 -1.43 5.80 14.31
C LEU A 68 -0.93 4.36 14.17
N ARG A 69 -1.17 3.50 15.18
CA ARG A 69 -0.85 2.06 15.09
C ARG A 69 -1.73 1.35 14.06
N GLN A 70 -3.03 1.63 14.05
CA GLN A 70 -3.97 1.10 13.05
C GLN A 70 -3.55 1.49 11.63
N LEU A 71 -3.17 2.75 11.42
CA LEU A 71 -2.68 3.25 10.14
C LEU A 71 -1.38 2.56 9.68
N GLU A 72 -0.43 2.35 10.61
CA GLU A 72 0.80 1.61 10.33
C GLU A 72 0.50 0.13 10.03
N PHE A 73 -0.46 -0.49 10.71
CA PHE A 73 -0.87 -1.88 10.43
C PHE A 73 -1.52 -2.00 9.06
N ALA A 74 -2.39 -1.06 8.69
CA ALA A 74 -2.93 -0.97 7.33
C ALA A 74 -1.81 -0.86 6.29
N THR A 75 -0.84 0.03 6.51
CA THR A 75 0.33 0.19 5.63
C THR A 75 1.12 -1.11 5.50
N ARG A 76 1.35 -1.84 6.60
CA ARG A 76 2.02 -3.16 6.59
C ARG A 76 1.24 -4.20 5.79
N ARG A 77 -0.09 -4.22 5.87
CA ARG A 77 -0.92 -5.13 5.06
C ARG A 77 -0.78 -4.83 3.55
N LEU A 78 -0.69 -3.55 3.16
CA LEU A 78 -0.41 -3.22 1.75
C LEU A 78 0.99 -3.65 1.31
N ARG A 79 2.01 -3.51 2.17
CA ARG A 79 3.38 -4.04 1.91
C ARG A 79 3.36 -5.55 1.73
N GLU A 80 2.60 -6.26 2.56
CA GLU A 80 2.41 -7.70 2.44
C GLU A 80 1.72 -8.07 1.13
N ALA A 81 0.61 -7.43 0.79
CA ALA A 81 -0.08 -7.66 -0.47
C ALA A 81 0.83 -7.44 -1.68
N ARG A 82 1.68 -6.40 -1.65
CA ARG A 82 2.70 -6.17 -2.68
C ARG A 82 3.70 -7.30 -2.79
N THR A 83 4.15 -7.80 -1.65
CA THR A 83 5.13 -8.88 -1.57
C THR A 83 4.52 -10.18 -2.10
N LEU A 84 3.28 -10.47 -1.72
CA LEU A 84 2.52 -11.62 -2.20
C LEU A 84 2.31 -11.60 -3.72
N ILE A 85 1.95 -10.45 -4.31
CA ILE A 85 1.84 -10.31 -5.77
C ILE A 85 3.20 -10.53 -6.46
N ARG A 86 4.28 -9.94 -5.92
CA ARG A 86 5.65 -10.11 -6.46
C ARG A 86 6.07 -11.58 -6.43
N ASP A 87 5.80 -12.26 -5.33
CA ASP A 87 6.22 -13.64 -5.08
C ASP A 87 5.23 -14.67 -5.65
N GLN A 88 4.27 -14.22 -6.49
CA GLN A 88 3.23 -15.04 -7.13
C GLN A 88 2.32 -15.82 -6.15
N ASN A 89 2.30 -15.43 -4.88
CA ASN A 89 1.44 -15.99 -3.85
C ASN A 89 0.16 -15.15 -3.70
N GLU A 90 -0.56 -14.98 -4.82
CA GLU A 90 -1.73 -14.11 -4.90
C GLU A 90 -2.97 -14.66 -4.16
N GLU A 91 -2.98 -15.96 -3.84
CA GLU A 91 -4.07 -16.61 -3.09
C GLU A 91 -4.28 -16.02 -1.69
N LEU A 92 -3.22 -15.45 -1.09
CA LEU A 92 -3.26 -14.83 0.24
C LEU A 92 -3.60 -13.32 0.19
N VAL A 93 -3.64 -12.71 -0.99
CA VAL A 93 -3.95 -11.28 -1.15
C VAL A 93 -5.35 -10.93 -0.64
N PRO A 94 -6.42 -11.69 -0.92
CA PRO A 94 -7.76 -11.41 -0.40
C PRO A 94 -7.80 -11.27 1.13
N ALA A 95 -7.29 -12.28 1.85
CA ALA A 95 -7.28 -12.26 3.31
C ALA A 95 -6.40 -11.12 3.87
N THR A 96 -5.31 -10.79 3.18
CA THR A 96 -4.43 -9.66 3.54
C THR A 96 -5.16 -8.32 3.40
N LEU A 97 -5.93 -8.15 2.31
CA LEU A 97 -6.69 -6.94 2.04
C LEU A 97 -7.96 -6.81 2.88
N GLU A 98 -8.55 -7.91 3.33
CA GLU A 98 -9.61 -7.88 4.35
C GLU A 98 -9.08 -7.35 5.68
N ARG A 99 -7.91 -7.83 6.12
CA ARG A 99 -7.26 -7.29 7.33
C ARG A 99 -6.90 -5.83 7.17
N TYR A 100 -6.39 -5.42 6.01
CA TYR A 100 -6.19 -4.02 5.67
C TYR A 100 -7.47 -3.21 5.88
N ALA A 101 -8.58 -3.65 5.26
CA ALA A 101 -9.85 -2.95 5.35
C ALA A 101 -10.39 -2.90 6.79
N ALA A 102 -10.15 -3.93 7.60
CA ALA A 102 -10.53 -3.97 9.01
C ALA A 102 -9.74 -2.97 9.86
N GLN A 103 -8.42 -2.85 9.67
CA GLN A 103 -7.64 -1.81 10.38
C GLN A 103 -8.12 -0.41 9.99
N PHE A 104 -8.50 -0.28 8.72
CA PHE A 104 -8.91 0.97 8.15
C PHE A 104 -10.31 1.41 8.60
N SER A 105 -11.24 0.48 8.86
CA SER A 105 -12.55 0.80 9.43
C SER A 105 -12.50 1.30 10.87
N GLU A 106 -11.40 1.06 11.59
CA GLU A 106 -11.18 1.60 12.94
C GLU A 106 -10.71 3.07 12.92
N LEU A 107 -10.37 3.62 11.75
CA LEU A 107 -9.96 5.02 11.59
C LEU A 107 -11.18 5.91 11.36
N THR A 108 -11.36 6.93 12.20
CA THR A 108 -12.31 8.02 11.97
C THR A 108 -12.03 8.68 10.63
N ASP A 109 -13.07 9.08 9.90
CA ASP A 109 -12.96 9.74 8.58
C ASP A 109 -13.20 11.25 8.63
N ARG A 110 -13.39 11.79 9.85
CA ARG A 110 -13.58 13.21 10.11
C ARG A 110 -12.60 13.66 11.17
N HIS A 111 -11.76 14.60 10.77
CA HIS A 111 -10.73 15.19 11.62
C HIS A 111 -10.89 16.71 11.65
N ALA A 112 -10.48 17.35 12.75
CA ALA A 112 -10.39 18.80 12.80
C ALA A 112 -9.30 19.27 11.80
N LYS A 113 -9.46 20.47 11.21
CA LYS A 113 -8.56 21.01 10.16
C LYS A 113 -7.07 21.06 10.54
N ASN A 114 -6.73 20.95 11.83
CA ASN A 114 -5.35 20.98 12.34
C ASN A 114 -5.03 19.77 13.24
N ASP A 115 -5.82 18.70 13.17
CA ASP A 115 -5.51 17.47 13.90
C ASP A 115 -4.31 16.78 13.22
N GLU A 116 -3.16 16.75 13.90
CA GLU A 116 -1.94 16.11 13.41
C GLU A 116 -2.18 14.64 13.01
N VAL A 117 -3.09 13.94 13.70
CA VAL A 117 -3.45 12.56 13.36
C VAL A 117 -4.24 12.52 12.06
N GLY A 118 -5.21 13.43 11.91
CA GLY A 118 -5.98 13.59 10.69
C GLY A 118 -5.11 13.90 9.48
N ILE A 119 -4.15 14.82 9.61
CA ILE A 119 -3.19 15.15 8.54
C ILE A 119 -2.40 13.90 8.12
N ARG A 120 -1.86 13.14 9.09
CA ARG A 120 -1.13 11.90 8.77
C ARG A 120 -2.01 10.84 8.11
N ILE A 121 -3.27 10.73 8.50
CA ILE A 121 -4.24 9.82 7.87
C ILE A 121 -4.50 10.26 6.43
N GLU A 122 -4.75 11.55 6.19
CA GLU A 122 -4.96 12.11 4.85
C GLU A 122 -3.75 11.88 3.93
N GLU A 123 -2.53 12.16 4.40
CA GLU A 123 -1.30 11.89 3.66
C GLU A 123 -1.16 10.40 3.33
N SER A 124 -1.41 9.53 4.31
CA SER A 124 -1.32 8.08 4.14
C SER A 124 -2.39 7.55 3.19
N LEU A 125 -3.57 8.17 3.15
CA LEU A 125 -4.66 7.80 2.24
C LEU A 125 -4.25 7.96 0.77
N VAL A 126 -3.58 9.06 0.43
CA VAL A 126 -3.04 9.28 -0.92
C VAL A 126 -2.04 8.18 -1.28
N VAL A 127 -1.13 7.87 -0.36
CA VAL A 127 -0.14 6.80 -0.54
C VAL A 127 -0.81 5.43 -0.70
N HIS A 128 -1.83 5.12 0.09
CA HIS A 128 -2.57 3.85 0.05
C HIS A 128 -3.37 3.70 -1.23
N LEU A 129 -4.03 4.75 -1.71
CA LEU A 129 -4.72 4.77 -3.01
C LEU A 129 -3.76 4.46 -4.16
N ASN A 130 -2.63 5.17 -4.21
CA ASN A 130 -1.59 4.96 -5.22
C ASN A 130 -1.00 3.54 -5.14
N ALA A 131 -0.78 3.03 -3.93
CA ALA A 131 -0.30 1.68 -3.73
C ALA A 131 -1.30 0.64 -4.24
N LEU A 132 -2.58 0.76 -3.88
CA LEU A 132 -3.63 -0.15 -4.32
C LEU A 132 -3.82 -0.12 -5.84
N GLU A 133 -3.76 1.06 -6.48
CA GLU A 133 -3.80 1.16 -7.94
C GLU A 133 -2.60 0.42 -8.59
N ARG A 134 -1.39 0.60 -8.04
CA ARG A 134 -0.21 -0.14 -8.52
C ARG A 134 -0.34 -1.64 -8.31
N LEU A 135 -0.90 -2.08 -7.19
CA LEU A 135 -1.19 -3.49 -6.93
C LEU A 135 -2.21 -4.03 -7.94
N TYR A 136 -3.24 -3.25 -8.26
CA TYR A 136 -4.26 -3.62 -9.24
C TYR A 136 -3.64 -3.92 -10.61
N ASN A 137 -2.74 -3.04 -11.06
CA ASN A 137 -2.07 -3.17 -12.35
C ASN A 137 -1.09 -4.35 -12.41
N LYS A 138 -0.56 -4.79 -11.26
CA LYS A 138 0.39 -5.92 -11.16
C LYS A 138 -0.26 -7.26 -10.87
N ALA A 139 -1.45 -7.26 -10.25
CA ALA A 139 -2.16 -8.48 -9.93
C ALA A 139 -2.57 -9.22 -11.21
N THR A 140 -2.37 -10.53 -11.20
CA THR A 140 -2.76 -11.43 -12.30
C THR A 140 -4.04 -12.18 -11.97
N SER A 141 -4.30 -12.46 -10.69
CA SER A 141 -5.50 -13.18 -10.26
C SER A 141 -6.75 -12.28 -10.30
N PRO A 142 -7.84 -12.73 -10.96
CA PRO A 142 -9.13 -12.03 -10.93
C PRO A 142 -9.63 -11.80 -9.50
N ARG A 143 -9.39 -12.77 -8.61
CA ARG A 143 -9.76 -12.66 -7.19
C ARG A 143 -8.98 -11.56 -6.49
N SER A 144 -7.66 -11.48 -6.67
CA SER A 144 -6.85 -10.37 -6.15
C SER A 144 -7.35 -9.02 -6.64
N LYS A 145 -7.57 -8.89 -7.96
CA LYS A 145 -8.10 -7.67 -8.58
C LYS A 145 -9.44 -7.26 -7.97
N MET A 146 -10.36 -8.20 -7.72
CA MET A 146 -11.63 -7.91 -7.06
C MET A 146 -11.44 -7.31 -5.66
N PHE A 147 -10.57 -7.89 -4.83
CA PHE A 147 -10.33 -7.39 -3.47
C PHE A 147 -9.59 -6.04 -3.46
N ILE A 148 -8.70 -5.82 -4.42
CA ILE A 148 -8.04 -4.52 -4.61
C ILE A 148 -9.08 -3.46 -5.01
N ARG A 149 -9.96 -3.74 -5.98
CA ARG A 149 -11.08 -2.84 -6.37
C ARG A 149 -12.00 -2.53 -5.19
N SER A 150 -12.33 -3.54 -4.38
CA SER A 150 -13.12 -3.36 -3.16
C SER A 150 -12.44 -2.42 -2.16
N SER A 151 -11.13 -2.59 -1.95
CA SER A 151 -10.33 -1.75 -1.05
C SER A 151 -10.25 -0.30 -1.56
N LEU A 152 -10.01 -0.10 -2.86
CA LEU A 152 -10.05 1.21 -3.50
C LEU A 152 -11.41 1.89 -3.32
N ASN A 153 -12.51 1.15 -3.56
CA ASN A 153 -13.86 1.68 -3.42
C ASN A 153 -14.16 2.11 -1.98
N ARG A 154 -13.70 1.36 -0.98
CA ARG A 154 -13.87 1.73 0.44
C ARG A 154 -13.10 3.00 0.79
N LEU A 155 -11.87 3.14 0.31
CA LEU A 155 -11.06 4.33 0.57
C LEU A 155 -11.69 5.60 0.00
N ILE A 156 -12.05 5.59 -1.28
CA ILE A 156 -12.57 6.79 -1.96
C ILE A 156 -13.92 7.25 -1.39
N GLN A 157 -14.65 6.38 -0.71
CA GLN A 157 -15.93 6.70 -0.06
C GLN A 157 -15.78 7.50 1.24
N ARG A 158 -14.59 7.58 1.83
CA ARG A 158 -14.38 8.37 3.04
C ARG A 158 -14.49 9.86 2.79
N ALA A 159 -14.90 10.60 3.82
CA ALA A 159 -15.04 12.05 3.75
C ALA A 159 -13.71 12.81 3.61
N ASP A 160 -12.61 12.28 4.17
CA ASP A 160 -11.27 12.87 4.21
C ASP A 160 -10.43 12.64 2.94
N VAL A 161 -10.91 11.86 1.97
CA VAL A 161 -10.21 11.72 0.67
C VAL A 161 -10.52 12.91 -0.24
N THR A 162 -9.47 13.58 -0.71
CA THR A 162 -9.59 14.72 -1.62
C THR A 162 -10.07 14.31 -3.01
N ASN A 163 -10.79 15.21 -3.70
CA ASN A 163 -11.29 14.96 -5.06
C ASN A 163 -10.17 14.69 -6.07
N THR A 164 -8.99 15.30 -5.88
CA THR A 164 -7.80 15.04 -6.70
C THR A 164 -7.34 13.59 -6.58
N SER A 165 -7.40 13.02 -5.37
CA SER A 165 -7.01 11.63 -5.11
C SER A 165 -8.10 10.62 -5.52
N ARG A 166 -9.38 11.02 -5.50
CA ARG A 166 -10.51 10.19 -5.96
C ARG A 166 -10.52 10.01 -7.49
N ALA A 167 -10.19 11.06 -8.25
CA ALA A 167 -10.39 11.08 -9.70
C ALA A 167 -9.71 9.93 -10.49
N PRO A 168 -8.43 9.57 -10.23
CA PRO A 168 -7.77 8.45 -10.91
C PRO A 168 -8.50 7.12 -10.67
N ILE A 169 -9.04 6.92 -9.46
CA ILE A 169 -9.78 5.69 -9.13
C ILE A 169 -11.15 5.66 -9.81
N CYS A 170 -11.85 6.80 -9.92
CA CYS A 170 -13.09 6.87 -10.70
C CYS A 170 -12.83 6.49 -12.17
N GLN A 171 -11.74 6.99 -12.75
CA GLN A 171 -11.32 6.65 -14.12
C GLN A 171 -10.97 5.17 -14.26
N LEU A 172 -10.27 4.60 -13.28
CA LEU A 172 -9.96 3.17 -13.25
C LEU A 172 -11.25 2.33 -13.28
N PHE A 173 -12.24 2.66 -12.45
CA PHE A 173 -13.52 1.94 -12.43
C PHE A 173 -14.29 2.09 -13.75
N ALA A 174 -14.29 3.28 -14.36
CA ALA A 174 -14.93 3.48 -15.66
C ALA A 174 -14.24 2.67 -16.78
N LYS A 175 -12.91 2.66 -16.80
CA LYS A 175 -12.12 1.86 -17.76
C LYS A 175 -12.37 0.36 -17.59
N GLU A 176 -12.48 -0.11 -16.36
CA GLU A 176 -12.74 -1.52 -16.09
C GLU A 176 -14.18 -1.93 -16.42
N ALA A 177 -15.15 -1.04 -16.22
CA ALA A 177 -16.54 -1.31 -16.55
C ALA A 177 -16.76 -1.60 -18.05
N SER A 178 -15.89 -1.10 -18.93
CA SER A 178 -15.92 -1.41 -20.37
C SER A 178 -15.05 -2.61 -20.77
N SER A 179 -14.41 -3.28 -19.81
CA SER A 179 -13.54 -4.42 -20.08
C SER A 179 -14.34 -5.67 -20.46
N SER A 180 -13.96 -6.29 -21.58
CA SER A 180 -14.49 -7.59 -22.00
C SER A 180 -14.05 -8.75 -21.11
N ALA A 181 -13.08 -8.54 -20.22
CA ALA A 181 -12.62 -9.55 -19.26
C ALA A 181 -13.57 -9.76 -18.08
N LEU A 182 -14.59 -8.91 -17.91
CA LEU A 182 -15.56 -8.98 -16.82
C LEU A 182 -16.90 -9.53 -17.30
N ASN A 183 -17.65 -10.14 -16.38
CA ASN A 183 -19.02 -10.54 -16.68
C ASN A 183 -19.97 -9.33 -16.68
N GLN A 184 -21.17 -9.49 -17.24
CA GLN A 184 -22.15 -8.40 -17.37
C GLN A 184 -22.53 -7.76 -16.02
N THR A 185 -22.70 -8.57 -14.97
CA THR A 185 -23.03 -8.07 -13.63
C THR A 185 -21.89 -7.21 -13.06
N GLU A 186 -20.64 -7.65 -13.22
CA GLU A 186 -19.46 -6.89 -12.78
C GLU A 186 -19.31 -5.59 -13.55
N GLN A 187 -19.52 -5.60 -14.87
CA GLN A 187 -19.50 -4.39 -15.70
C GLN A 187 -20.53 -3.37 -15.21
N VAL A 188 -21.77 -3.80 -14.95
CA VAL A 188 -22.84 -2.94 -14.44
C VAL A 188 -22.50 -2.39 -13.06
N VAL A 189 -22.01 -3.22 -12.13
CA VAL A 189 -21.64 -2.79 -10.79
C VAL A 189 -20.49 -1.78 -10.82
N LEU A 190 -19.49 -1.98 -11.67
CA LEU A 190 -18.37 -1.02 -11.81
C LEU A 190 -18.80 0.27 -12.49
N SER A 191 -19.68 0.19 -13.49
CA SER A 191 -20.26 1.36 -14.15
C SER A 191 -21.02 2.24 -13.15
N ASP A 192 -21.90 1.65 -12.32
CA ASP A 192 -22.61 2.36 -11.26
C ASP A 192 -21.65 2.98 -10.23
N ARG A 193 -20.63 2.23 -9.80
CA ARG A 193 -19.60 2.75 -8.88
C ARG A 193 -18.83 3.91 -9.48
N ALA A 194 -18.43 3.82 -10.74
CA ALA A 194 -17.75 4.90 -11.44
C ALA A 194 -18.65 6.15 -11.54
N GLN A 195 -19.91 5.99 -11.90
CA GLN A 195 -20.87 7.09 -11.97
C GLN A 195 -21.06 7.77 -10.61
N LYS A 196 -21.25 7.00 -9.54
CA LYS A 196 -21.34 7.53 -8.16
C LYS A 196 -20.06 8.25 -7.75
N CYS A 197 -18.90 7.69 -8.10
CA CYS A 197 -17.59 8.29 -7.86
C CYS A 197 -17.48 9.66 -8.55
N PHE A 198 -17.80 9.76 -9.84
CA PHE A 198 -17.76 11.04 -10.56
C PHE A 198 -18.76 12.06 -10.01
N LYS A 199 -19.97 11.64 -9.62
CA LYS A 199 -20.94 12.53 -8.96
C LYS A 199 -20.37 13.16 -7.68
N SER A 200 -19.59 12.41 -6.90
CA SER A 200 -18.94 12.91 -5.68
C SER A 200 -17.84 13.95 -5.94
N LEU A 201 -17.28 14.00 -7.15
CA LEU A 201 -16.25 14.98 -7.52
C LEU A 201 -16.81 16.36 -7.84
N VAL A 202 -18.11 16.45 -8.18
CA VAL A 202 -18.79 17.70 -8.54
C VAL A 202 -19.72 18.11 -7.39
N PRO A 203 -19.30 19.01 -6.49
CA PRO A 203 -20.19 19.46 -5.43
C PRO A 203 -21.36 20.26 -6.04
N GLY A 204 -22.61 19.79 -5.87
CA GLY A 204 -23.80 20.61 -6.10
C GLY A 204 -24.84 20.16 -7.14
N ARG A 205 -24.97 18.87 -7.48
CA ARG A 205 -26.15 18.37 -8.21
C ARG A 205 -26.91 17.33 -7.38
N VAL A 206 -27.75 17.83 -6.47
CA VAL A 206 -28.96 17.15 -6.01
C VAL A 206 -30.05 17.43 -7.02
#